data_AF-A0A0A9E912-F1
#
_entry.id   AF-A0A0A9E912-F1
#
_cell.length_a   1.000
_cell.length_b   1.000
_cell.length_c   1.000
_cell.angle_alpha   90.00
_cell.angle_beta   90.00
_cell.angle_gamma   90.00
#
_symmetry.space_group_name_H-M   'P 1'
#
loop_
_entity.id
_entity.type
_entity.pdbx_description
1 polymer ?
#
loop_
_entity_poly.entity_id
_entity_poly.type
_entity_poly.pdbx_seq_one_letter_code
_entity_poly.pdbx_strand_id
1 'polypeptide(L)' 'MHVVVGRPIEVVKNPQPTADEINEVHRQFVVAMQELFEKYKTRTGYPGLQLRVL' A
#
# COMPACT_ATOMS: atom_id res chain seq x y z
N MET A 1 -14.36 -15.33 -1.56
CA MET A 1 -13.16 -15.41 -2.42
C MET A 1 -12.22 -14.31 -1.97
N HIS A 2 -10.98 -14.62 -1.58
CA HIS A 2 -9.98 -13.60 -1.22
C HIS A 2 -9.01 -13.44 -2.38
N VAL A 3 -8.84 -12.21 -2.87
CA VAL A 3 -7.87 -11.89 -3.92
C VAL A 3 -6.74 -11.13 -3.26
N VAL A 4 -5.52 -11.67 -3.36
CA VAL A 4 -4.29 -11.00 -2.91
C VAL A 4 -3.63 -10.37 -4.13
N VAL A 5 -3.26 -9.09 -4.02
CA VAL A 5 -2.69 -8.32 -5.12
C VAL A 5 -1.41 -7.66 -4.64
N GLY A 6 -0.36 -7.73 -5.47
CA GLY A 6 0.94 -7.13 -5.16
C GLY A 6 1.88 -8.05 -4.40
N ARG A 7 3.04 -7.50 -4.02
CA ARG A 7 4.05 -8.20 -3.22
C ARG A 7 3.70 -8.07 -1.74
N PRO A 8 3.92 -9.11 -0.92
CA PRO A 8 3.80 -8.99 0.54
C PRO A 8 4.71 -7.90 1.09
N ILE A 9 4.27 -7.26 2.17
CA ILE A 9 5.10 -6.38 2.98
C ILE A 9 5.58 -7.20 4.17
N GLU A 10 6.88 -7.35 4.31
CA GLU A 10 7.48 -8.04 5.44
C GLU A 10 7.31 -7.21 6.71
N VAL A 11 6.76 -7.82 7.76
CA VAL A 11 6.49 -7.15 9.03
C VAL A 11 7.20 -7.90 10.14
N VAL A 12 8.08 -7.20 10.85
CA VAL A 12 8.73 -7.73 12.05
C VAL A 12 7.69 -7.79 13.17
N LYS A 13 7.53 -8.96 13.78
CA LYS A 13 6.63 -9.13 14.93
C LYS A 13 7.29 -8.58 16.18
N ASN A 14 7.01 -7.32 16.49
CA ASN A 14 7.39 -6.68 17.74
C ASN A 14 6.14 -6.51 18.64
N PRO A 15 6.09 -7.09 19.86
CA PRO A 15 4.96 -6.92 20.78
C PRO A 15 4.74 -5.47 21.27
N GLN A 16 5.78 -4.63 21.23
CA GLN A 16 5.72 -3.21 21.60
C GLN A 16 6.46 -2.39 20.55
N PRO A 17 5.84 -2.19 19.36
CA PRO A 17 6.49 -1.47 18.29
C PRO A 17 6.66 0.00 18.64
N THR A 18 7.74 0.60 18.15
CA THR A 18 7.94 2.04 18.24
C THR A 18 7.11 2.77 17.17
N ALA A 19 6.89 4.07 17.35
CA ALA A 19 6.23 4.88 16.33
C ALA A 19 6.98 4.82 14.99
N ASP A 20 8.32 4.77 15.01
CA ASP A 20 9.14 4.71 13.82
C ASP A 20 8.98 3.37 13.06
N GLU A 21 8.92 2.25 13.79
CA GLU A 21 8.67 0.94 13.19
C GLU A 21 7.29 0.89 12.51
N ILE A 22 6.27 1.48 13.14
CA ILE A 22 4.93 1.58 12.57
C ILE A 22 4.94 2.46 11.32
N ASN A 23 5.56 3.64 11.41
CA ASN A 23 5.63 4.60 10.31
C ASN A 23 6.36 4.02 9.10
N GLU A 24 7.40 3.23 9.33
CA GLU A 24 8.16 2.59 8.25
C GLU A 24 7.31 1.57 7.48
N VAL A 25 6.60 0.68 8.18
CA VAL A 25 5.68 -0.28 7.54
C VAL A 25 4.53 0.46 6.84
N HIS A 26 3.97 1.50 7.47
CA HIS A 26 2.92 2.31 6.88
C HIS A 26 3.38 3.00 5.59
N ARG A 27 4.59 3.55 5.58
CA ARG A 27 5.20 4.16 4.38
C ARG A 27 5.32 3.15 3.24
N GLN A 28 5.80 1.94 3.52
CA GLN A 28 5.89 0.86 2.53
C GLN A 28 4.50 0.49 1.98
N PHE A 29 3.49 0.43 2.85
CA PHE A 29 2.11 0.17 2.45
C PHE A 29 1.56 1.25 1.53
N VAL A 30 1.72 2.53 1.88
CA VAL A 30 1.23 3.65 1.07
C VAL A 30 1.88 3.66 -0.32
N VAL A 31 3.19 3.43 -0.41
CA VAL A 31 3.91 3.34 -1.69
C VAL A 31 3.38 2.18 -2.54
N ALA A 32 3.29 0.98 -1.98
CA ALA A 32 2.79 -0.20 -2.71
C ALA A 32 1.34 0.00 -3.19
N MET A 33 0.50 0.64 -2.37
CA MET A 33 -0.88 0.96 -2.72
C MET A 33 -0.94 1.98 -3.88
N GLN A 34 -0.11 3.03 -3.86
CA GLN A 34 -0.03 4.01 -4.94
C GLN A 34 0.42 3.37 -6.26
N GLU A 35 1.45 2.51 -6.22
CA GLU A 35 1.92 1.79 -7.40
C GLU A 35 0.83 0.89 -8.01
N LEU A 36 0.12 0.15 -7.17
CA LEU A 36 -1.00 -0.70 -7.61
C LEU A 36 -2.11 0.16 -8.23
N PHE A 37 -2.47 1.26 -7.58
CA PHE A 37 -3.51 2.15 -8.09
C PHE A 37 -3.16 2.70 -9.48
N GLU A 38 -1.95 3.26 -9.65
CA GLU A 38 -1.49 3.79 -10.93
C GLU A 38 -1.43 2.72 -12.03
N LYS A 39 -0.98 1.51 -11.69
CA LYS A 39 -0.91 0.38 -12.63
C LYS A 39 -2.27 -0.01 -13.20
N TYR A 40 -3.34 0.08 -12.40
CA TYR A 40 -4.65 -0.42 -12.80
C TYR A 40 -5.64 0.68 -13.20
N LYS A 41 -5.52 1.92 -12.71
CA LYS A 41 -6.52 2.98 -12.94
C LYS A 41 -6.82 3.24 -14.42
N THR A 42 -5.82 3.22 -15.29
CA THR A 42 -6.02 3.45 -16.73
C THR A 42 -6.73 2.27 -17.38
N ARG A 43 -6.37 1.04 -16.99
CA ARG A 43 -6.98 -0.20 -17.52
C ARG A 43 -8.43 -0.36 -17.09
N THR A 44 -8.82 0.26 -15.99
CA THR A 44 -10.19 0.25 -15.46
C THR A 44 -11.00 1.49 -15.86
N GLY A 45 -10.46 2.38 -16.71
CA GLY A 45 -11.20 3.53 -17.26
C GLY A 45 -11.09 4.83 -16.47
N TYR A 46 -10.15 4.92 -15.51
CA TYR A 46 -9.95 6.08 -14.63
C TYR A 46 -8.56 6.73 -14.80
N PRO A 47 -8.16 7.16 -16.01
CA PRO A 47 -6.81 7.68 -16.27
C PRO A 47 -6.49 8.97 -15.48
N GLY A 48 -7.50 9.80 -15.21
CA GLY A 48 -7.34 11.07 -14.48
C GLY A 48 -7.57 11.00 -12.98
N LEU A 49 -7.98 9.83 -12.44
CA LEU A 49 -8.22 9.70 -11.00
C LEU A 49 -6.90 9.70 -10.25
N GLN A 50 -6.88 10.38 -9.11
CA GLN A 50 -5.72 10.46 -8.22
C GLN A 50 -6.07 9.82 -6.89
N LEU A 51 -5.16 8.98 -6.38
CA LEU A 51 -5.28 8.42 -5.05
C LEU A 51 -4.98 9.50 -4.01
N ARG A 52 -5.84 9.64 -3.00
CA ARG A 52 -5.61 10.49 -1.82
C ARG A 52 -5.57 9.60 -0.59
N VAL A 53 -4.47 9.69 0.15
CA VAL A 53 -4.31 9.02 1.45
C VAL A 53 -4.35 10.13 2.50
N LEU A 54 -5.28 10.01 3.45
CA LEU A 54 -5.53 10.98 4.52
C LEU A 54 -4.80 10.60 5.80
#